data_AF-A0A523B956-F1
#
_entry.id   AF-A0A523B956-F1
#
_cell.length_a   1.000
_cell.length_b   1.000
_cell.length_c   1.000
_cell.angle_alpha   90.00
_cell.angle_beta   90.00
_cell.angle_gamma   90.00
#
_symmetry.space_group_name_H-M   'P 1'
#
loop_
_entity.id
_entity.type
_entity.pdbx_description
1 polymer ?
#
loop_
_entity_poly.entity_id
_entity_poly.type
_entity_poly.pdbx_seq_one_letter_code
_entity_poly.pdbx_strand_id
1 'polypeptide(L)'
;PQKPIVSDATEESNRAVESLLRQGRKYRANCWICSQRVAHLNTNALQQLHSYFVSTLPRSYDRYVIAEAFGLSYDLVDATVSLETGEWLFVSYRATKQKNVPVFIRAPNNEAILTKGLAGRT
;
A
#
# COMPACT_ATOMS: atom_id res chain seq x y z
N PRO A 1 10.63 9.25 -37.47
CA PRO A 1 9.70 10.23 -36.85
C PRO A 1 9.46 9.93 -35.36
N GLN A 2 9.97 10.81 -34.48
CA GLN A 2 9.76 10.74 -33.03
C GLN A 2 8.28 11.07 -32.74
N LYS A 3 7.57 10.18 -32.06
CA LYS A 3 6.19 10.38 -31.60
C LYS A 3 6.18 11.58 -30.63
N PRO A 4 5.24 12.54 -30.71
CA PRO A 4 5.21 13.65 -29.77
C PRO A 4 5.01 13.10 -28.36
N ILE A 5 5.89 13.48 -27.45
CA ILE A 5 5.80 13.14 -26.03
C ILE A 5 4.59 13.91 -25.50
N VAL A 6 3.44 13.25 -25.44
CA VAL A 6 2.33 13.72 -24.61
C VAL A 6 2.93 13.89 -23.22
N SER A 7 2.84 15.08 -22.62
CA SER A 7 3.33 15.27 -21.26
C SER A 7 2.55 14.32 -20.37
N ASP A 8 3.16 13.23 -19.95
CA ASP A 8 2.53 12.30 -19.03
C ASP A 8 2.18 13.09 -17.77
N ALA A 9 0.90 13.08 -17.37
CA ALA A 9 0.34 13.83 -16.25
C ALA A 9 0.90 13.38 -14.87
N THR A 10 2.08 12.79 -14.86
CA THR A 10 2.81 12.25 -13.72
C THR A 10 3.10 13.33 -12.69
N GLU A 11 3.61 14.49 -13.11
CA GLU A 11 3.96 15.57 -12.16
C GLU A 11 2.71 16.14 -11.49
N GLU A 12 1.65 16.39 -12.27
CA GLU A 12 0.38 16.89 -11.76
C GLU A 12 -0.27 15.88 -10.79
N SER A 13 -0.28 14.60 -11.17
CA SER A 13 -0.79 13.51 -10.32
C SER A 13 -0.01 13.41 -9.01
N ASN A 14 1.32 13.48 -9.06
CA ASN A 14 2.16 13.45 -7.85
C ASN A 14 1.85 14.62 -6.92
N ARG A 15 1.76 15.85 -7.46
CA ARG A 15 1.43 17.05 -6.67
C ARG A 15 0.03 16.96 -6.06
N ALA A 16 -0.94 16.43 -6.79
CA ALA A 16 -2.31 16.24 -6.32
C ALA A 16 -2.37 15.21 -5.18
N VAL A 17 -1.70 14.06 -5.33
CA VAL A 17 -1.63 13.01 -4.29
C VAL A 17 -0.90 13.52 -3.05
N GLU A 18 0.24 14.20 -3.18
CA GLU A 18 0.93 14.81 -2.04
C GLU A 18 0.05 15.82 -1.30
N SER A 19 -0.65 16.68 -2.05
CA SER A 19 -1.56 17.66 -1.48
C SER A 19 -2.71 17.00 -0.73
N LEU A 20 -3.27 15.93 -1.29
CA LEU A 20 -4.31 15.12 -0.66
C LEU A 20 -3.80 14.43 0.61
N LEU A 21 -2.61 13.82 0.60
CA LEU A 21 -2.05 13.17 1.78
C LEU A 21 -1.75 14.16 2.91
N ARG A 22 -1.24 15.35 2.57
CA ARG A 22 -0.88 16.38 3.55
C ARG A 22 -2.10 17.11 4.13
N GLN A 23 -3.09 17.43 3.28
CA GLN A 23 -4.22 18.28 3.65
C GLN A 23 -5.54 17.54 3.79
N GLY A 24 -5.66 16.33 3.23
CA GLY A 24 -6.91 15.56 3.16
C GLY A 24 -7.56 15.33 4.52
N ARG A 25 -6.76 15.19 5.58
CA ARG A 25 -7.25 15.12 6.97
C ARG A 25 -8.16 16.31 7.34
N LYS A 26 -7.86 17.52 6.86
CA LYS A 26 -8.69 18.72 7.13
C LYS A 26 -10.06 18.62 6.47
N TYR A 27 -10.14 17.94 5.34
CA TYR A 27 -11.33 17.82 4.50
C TYR A 27 -12.03 16.46 4.63
N ARG A 28 -11.58 15.61 5.57
CA ARG A 28 -11.99 14.20 5.70
C ARG A 28 -11.85 13.39 4.39
N ALA A 29 -10.96 13.83 3.51
CA ALA A 29 -10.61 13.14 2.28
C ALA A 29 -9.45 12.17 2.58
N ASN A 30 -9.75 10.88 2.60
CA ASN A 30 -8.76 9.83 2.79
C ASN A 30 -8.16 9.41 1.45
N CYS A 31 -6.93 8.91 1.47
CA CYS A 31 -6.24 8.42 0.28
C CYS A 31 -5.73 7.01 0.54
N TRP A 32 -5.98 6.10 -0.40
CA TRP A 32 -5.39 4.77 -0.44
C TRP A 32 -4.52 4.66 -1.69
N ILE A 33 -3.30 4.17 -1.52
CA ILE A 33 -2.34 4.00 -2.60
C ILE A 33 -2.00 2.52 -2.68
N CYS A 34 -2.15 1.96 -3.88
CA CYS A 34 -1.79 0.59 -4.20
C CYS A 34 -0.67 0.62 -5.24
N SER A 35 0.50 0.08 -4.91
CA SER A 35 1.64 0.01 -5.84
C SER A 35 2.35 -1.34 -5.71
N GLN A 36 2.88 -1.80 -6.85
CA GLN A 36 3.72 -3.00 -6.95
C GLN A 36 5.22 -2.66 -6.79
N ARG A 37 5.58 -1.38 -6.89
CA ARG A 37 6.95 -0.86 -6.77
C ARG A 37 6.91 0.31 -5.80
N VAL A 38 7.22 0.04 -4.54
CA VAL A 38 7.12 1.04 -3.48
C VAL A 38 8.30 2.00 -3.51
N ALA A 39 9.47 1.54 -3.94
CA ALA A 39 10.63 2.39 -4.05
C ALA A 39 10.54 3.48 -5.14
N HIS A 40 9.59 3.36 -6.07
CA HIS A 40 9.33 4.39 -7.08
C HIS A 40 8.26 5.39 -6.62
N LEU A 41 7.62 5.12 -5.48
CA LEU A 41 6.66 6.05 -4.91
C LEU A 41 7.41 7.21 -4.26
N ASN A 42 6.77 8.37 -4.29
CA ASN A 42 7.27 9.54 -3.61
C ASN A 42 7.42 9.27 -2.10
N THR A 43 8.63 9.44 -1.58
CA THR A 43 8.95 9.20 -0.17
C THR A 43 8.17 10.13 0.77
N ASN A 44 7.87 11.37 0.34
CA ASN A 44 7.00 12.28 1.09
C ASN A 44 5.59 11.70 1.22
N ALA A 45 5.07 11.10 0.15
CA ALA A 45 3.77 10.46 0.16
C ALA A 45 3.74 9.24 1.10
N LEU A 46 4.79 8.41 1.05
CA LEU A 46 4.92 7.24 1.94
C LEU A 46 4.94 7.64 3.42
N GLN A 47 5.69 8.68 3.78
CA GLN A 47 5.80 9.14 5.17
C GLN A 47 4.49 9.67 5.76
N GLN A 48 3.54 10.12 4.94
CA GLN A 48 2.24 10.63 5.42
C GLN A 48 1.22 9.52 5.70
N LEU A 49 1.48 8.29 5.27
CA LEU A 49 0.57 7.17 5.50
C LEU A 49 0.69 6.68 6.96
N HIS A 50 -0.41 6.18 7.52
CA HIS A 50 -0.45 5.73 8.93
C HIS A 50 -0.85 4.26 9.09
N SER A 51 -1.28 3.61 8.02
CA SER A 51 -1.71 2.22 7.99
C SER A 51 -1.27 1.60 6.66
N TYR A 52 -0.79 0.38 6.73
CA TYR A 52 -0.12 -0.29 5.62
C TYR A 52 -0.55 -1.74 5.53
N PHE A 53 -0.75 -2.18 4.30
CA PHE A 53 -0.97 -3.57 3.94
C PHE A 53 0.15 -3.96 2.99
N VAL A 54 1.00 -4.86 3.46
CA VAL A 54 2.15 -5.35 2.71
C VAL A 54 1.90 -6.81 2.38
N SER A 55 1.72 -7.11 1.09
CA SER A 55 1.70 -8.48 0.59
C SER A 55 3.13 -8.96 0.33
N THR A 56 3.29 -10.06 -0.39
CA THR A 56 4.59 -10.61 -0.75
C THR A 56 5.49 -9.59 -1.47
N LEU A 57 6.59 -9.21 -0.82
CA LEU A 57 7.62 -8.33 -1.39
C LEU A 57 8.85 -9.14 -1.79
N PRO A 58 9.00 -9.56 -3.06
CA PRO A 58 10.12 -10.40 -3.48
C PRO A 58 11.45 -9.64 -3.52
N ARG A 59 11.43 -8.32 -3.70
CA ARG A 59 12.64 -7.49 -3.88
C ARG A 59 13.13 -6.94 -2.54
N SER A 60 14.41 -7.18 -2.24
CA SER A 60 15.06 -6.65 -1.02
C SER A 60 15.04 -5.13 -0.93
N TYR A 61 15.17 -4.42 -2.06
CA TYR A 61 15.13 -2.96 -2.08
C TYR A 61 13.77 -2.38 -1.67
N ASP A 62 12.66 -2.95 -2.17
CA ASP A 62 11.31 -2.53 -1.77
C ASP A 62 11.07 -2.83 -0.27
N ARG A 63 11.57 -3.97 0.22
CA ARG A 63 11.52 -4.32 1.65
C ARG A 63 12.29 -3.32 2.50
N TYR A 64 13.47 -2.88 2.06
CA TYR A 64 14.27 -1.86 2.75
C TYR A 64 13.53 -0.53 2.85
N VAL A 65 12.97 -0.04 1.73
CA VAL A 65 12.22 1.23 1.70
C VAL A 65 11.02 1.18 2.66
N ILE A 66 10.33 0.05 2.73
CA ILE A 66 9.20 -0.18 3.63
C ILE A 66 9.63 -0.24 5.09
N ALA A 67 10.71 -0.95 5.40
CA ALA A 67 11.24 -1.02 6.75
C ALA A 67 11.61 0.36 7.28
N GLU A 68 12.33 1.16 6.48
CA GLU A 68 12.74 2.52 6.82
C GLU A 68 11.55 3.49 6.92
N ALA A 69 10.63 3.46 5.95
CA ALA A 69 9.48 4.36 5.94
C ALA A 69 8.54 4.12 7.13
N PHE A 70 8.48 2.89 7.64
CA PHE A 70 7.48 2.48 8.65
C PHE A 70 8.09 2.12 10.00
N GLY A 71 9.42 2.16 10.14
CA GLY A 71 10.13 1.81 11.38
C GLY A 71 9.93 0.36 11.79
N LEU A 72 9.92 -0.56 10.83
CA LEU A 72 9.75 -2.00 11.04
C LEU A 72 11.11 -2.69 11.08
N SER A 73 11.21 -3.83 11.79
CA SER A 73 12.41 -4.66 11.72
C SER A 73 12.53 -5.30 10.33
N TYR A 74 13.76 -5.39 9.82
CA TYR A 74 14.03 -6.04 8.54
C TYR A 74 13.58 -7.50 8.52
N ASP A 75 13.79 -8.24 9.61
CA ASP A 75 13.37 -9.64 9.75
C ASP A 75 11.85 -9.81 9.57
N LEU A 76 11.06 -8.87 10.08
CA LEU A 76 9.61 -8.90 9.93
C LEU A 76 9.19 -8.65 8.48
N VAL A 77 9.83 -7.70 7.81
CA VAL A 77 9.54 -7.42 6.41
C VAL A 77 10.06 -8.56 5.51
N ASP A 78 11.15 -9.22 5.85
CA ASP A 78 11.66 -10.39 5.14
C ASP A 78 10.71 -11.60 5.26
N ALA A 79 10.02 -11.75 6.40
CA ALA A 79 8.95 -12.75 6.55
C ALA A 79 7.78 -12.54 5.57
N THR A 80 7.65 -11.37 4.94
CA THR A 80 6.65 -11.15 3.89
C THR A 80 6.91 -11.98 2.63
N VAL A 81 8.15 -12.42 2.40
CA VAL A 81 8.52 -13.25 1.23
C VAL A 81 7.81 -14.60 1.24
N SER A 82 7.54 -15.14 2.43
CA SER A 82 6.83 -16.42 2.60
C SER A 82 5.31 -16.29 2.62
N LEU A 83 4.75 -15.08 2.47
CA LEU A 83 3.30 -14.90 2.45
C LEU A 83 2.68 -15.55 1.23
N GLU A 84 1.63 -16.32 1.47
CA GLU A 84 0.80 -16.91 0.43
C GLU A 84 -0.21 -15.90 -0.14
N THR A 85 -0.90 -16.29 -1.21
CA THR A 85 -1.92 -15.45 -1.82
C THR A 85 -3.06 -15.18 -0.83
N GLY A 86 -3.31 -13.89 -0.59
CA GLY A 86 -4.33 -13.43 0.35
C GLY A 86 -3.80 -13.22 1.77
N GLU A 87 -2.54 -13.50 2.05
CA GLU A 87 -1.90 -13.15 3.31
C GLU A 87 -1.23 -11.77 3.21
N TRP A 88 -1.33 -10.99 4.29
CA TRP A 88 -0.86 -9.62 4.35
C TRP A 88 -0.22 -9.35 5.72
N LEU A 89 0.88 -8.63 5.70
CA LEU A 89 1.40 -7.94 6.87
C LEU A 89 0.67 -6.60 7.02
N PHE A 90 -0.11 -6.46 8.09
CA PHE A 90 -0.78 -5.22 8.45
C PHE A 90 -0.03 -4.50 9.56
N VAL A 91 0.23 -3.21 9.35
CA VAL A 91 0.86 -2.34 10.33
C VAL A 91 0.05 -1.05 10.42
N SER A 92 -0.23 -0.60 11.63
CA SER A 92 -0.78 0.73 11.84
C SER A 92 -0.16 1.43 13.03
N TYR A 93 0.10 2.72 12.86
CA TYR A 93 0.63 3.58 13.93
C TYR A 93 -0.45 4.00 14.94
N ARG A 94 -1.72 4.01 14.53
CA ARG A 94 -2.84 4.52 15.35
C ARG A 94 -4.09 3.64 15.36
N ALA A 95 -4.28 2.76 14.37
CA ALA A 95 -5.51 1.96 14.26
C ALA A 95 -5.50 0.72 15.17
N THR A 96 -4.32 0.21 15.52
CA THR A 96 -4.18 -0.88 16.48
C THR A 96 -4.10 -0.30 17.89
N LYS A 97 -4.87 -0.85 18.85
CA LYS A 97 -4.75 -0.48 20.29
C LYS A 97 -3.34 -0.72 20.85
N GLN A 98 -2.51 -1.46 20.12
CA GLN A 98 -1.09 -1.65 20.35
C GLN A 98 -0.30 -0.91 19.26
N LYS A 99 0.44 0.14 19.64
CA LYS A 99 1.21 0.96 18.70
C LYS A 99 2.28 0.10 18.03
N ASN A 100 2.35 0.13 16.69
CA ASN A 100 3.39 -0.54 15.92
C ASN A 100 3.51 -2.06 16.13
N VAL A 101 2.42 -2.73 16.51
CA VAL A 101 2.42 -4.20 16.50
C VAL A 101 2.03 -4.67 15.11
N PRO A 102 2.96 -5.28 14.36
CA PRO A 102 2.64 -5.89 13.08
C PRO A 102 1.75 -7.12 13.29
N VAL A 103 0.74 -7.27 12.43
CA VAL A 103 -0.19 -8.40 12.47
C VAL A 103 -0.28 -9.03 11.09
N PHE A 104 -0.09 -10.34 11.01
CA PHE A 104 -0.38 -11.09 9.81
C PHE A 104 -1.89 -11.35 9.73
N ILE A 105 -2.49 -10.99 8.60
CA ILE A 105 -3.92 -11.17 8.34
C ILE A 105 -4.11 -11.95 7.04
N ARG A 106 -5.22 -12.67 6.94
CA ARG A 106 -5.64 -13.35 5.71
C ARG A 106 -6.95 -12.74 5.21
N ALA A 107 -6.92 -12.23 3.99
CA ALA A 107 -8.08 -11.70 3.31
C ALA A 107 -8.81 -12.82 2.54
N PRO A 108 -10.15 -12.88 2.57
CA PRO A 108 -10.91 -13.81 1.75
C PRO A 108 -10.78 -13.49 0.26
N ASN A 109 -10.95 -14.49 -0.60
CA ASN A 109 -10.94 -14.28 -2.04
C ASN A 109 -12.24 -13.59 -2.50
N ASN A 110 -12.12 -12.35 -2.97
CA ASN A 110 -13.24 -11.56 -3.48
C ASN A 110 -13.93 -12.21 -4.70
N GLU A 111 -13.20 -12.88 -5.60
CA GLU A 111 -13.79 -13.52 -6.77
C GLU A 111 -14.77 -14.62 -6.37
N ALA A 112 -14.41 -15.45 -5.39
CA ALA A 112 -15.29 -16.49 -4.87
C ALA A 112 -16.58 -15.91 -4.26
N ILE A 113 -16.48 -14.77 -3.58
CA ILE A 113 -17.63 -14.04 -3.02
C ILE A 113 -18.53 -13.53 -4.15
N LEU A 114 -17.94 -12.92 -5.19
CA LEU A 114 -18.65 -12.40 -6.35
C LEU A 114 -19.36 -13.52 -7.12
N THR A 115 -18.68 -14.62 -7.42
CA THR A 115 -19.27 -15.78 -8.10
C THR A 115 -20.47 -16.34 -7.33
N LYS A 116 -20.34 -16.50 -6.01
CA LYS A 116 -21.45 -16.97 -5.15
C LYS A 116 -22.64 -16.00 -5.17
N GLY A 117 -22.38 -14.70 -5.13
CA GLY A 117 -23.42 -13.66 -5.14
C GLY A 117 -24.14 -13.56 -6.50
N LEU A 118 -23.43 -13.79 -7.60
CA LEU A 118 -24.02 -13.79 -8.94
C LEU A 118 -24.77 -15.10 -9.23
N ALA A 119 -24.25 -16.25 -8.79
CA ALA A 119 -24.91 -17.55 -8.95
C ALA A 119 -26.27 -17.63 -8.23
N GLY A 120 -26.42 -16.97 -7.07
CA GLY A 120 -27.70 -16.89 -6.35
C GLY A 120 -28.72 -15.90 -6.92
N ARG A 121 -28.43 -15.22 -8.04
CA ARG A 121 -29.31 -14.26 -8.71
C ARG A 121 -29.84 -14.76 -10.07
N THR A 122 -29.50 -15.98 -10.46
CA THR A 122 -30.04 -16.70 -11.64
C THR A 122 -30.91 -17.85 -11.15
#